data_AF-A0A3B9TS07-F1
#
_entry.id   AF-A0A3B9TS07-F1
#
_cell.length_a   1.000
_cell.length_b   1.000
_cell.length_c   1.000
_cell.angle_alpha   90.00
_cell.angle_beta   90.00
_cell.angle_gamma   90.00
#
_symmetry.space_group_name_H-M   'P 1'
#
loop_
_entity.id
_entity.type
_entity.pdbx_description
1 polymer ?
#
loop_
_entity_poly.entity_id
_entity_poly.type
_entity_poly.pdbx_seq_one_letter_code
_entity_poly.pdbx_strand_id
1 'polypeptide(L)'
;MHKGKVILAYSGGLDTSVAIKWLQEKGYEVITLTADVGQNIDLEAAKEKALKIGASKAYVMDLKKEFVESMVWPALKANALYEGKYPLNSALSRPLIAKYLALIAKLEGAVAVAHGCTGKGQDQVRIEVCSKALDPELEVIAPVRDWHFSRDAEIEYAKEHGIPVPVTKE
;
A
#
# COMPACT_ATOMS: atom_id res chain seq x y z
N MET A 1 6.66 14.03 18.96
CA MET A 1 5.72 13.19 19.74
C MET A 1 5.42 11.96 18.92
N HIS A 2 5.51 10.77 19.52
CA HIS A 2 5.25 9.50 18.85
C HIS A 2 3.74 9.33 18.63
N LYS A 3 3.29 9.22 17.38
CA LYS A 3 1.85 9.10 17.02
C LYS A 3 1.31 7.67 17.11
N GLY A 4 2.18 6.67 17.24
CA GLY A 4 1.81 5.26 17.18
C GLY A 4 2.40 4.59 15.94
N LYS A 5 2.02 3.33 15.72
CA LYS A 5 2.40 2.59 14.52
C LYS A 5 1.43 2.85 13.37
N VAL A 6 1.95 2.82 12.15
CA VAL A 6 1.17 2.85 10.91
C VAL A 6 1.53 1.66 10.03
N ILE A 7 0.52 1.00 9.44
CA ILE A 7 0.74 -0.06 8.45
C ILE A 7 0.64 0.52 7.04
N LEU A 8 1.76 0.60 6.33
CA LEU A 8 1.83 1.10 4.96
C LEU A 8 1.68 -0.06 3.95
N ALA A 9 0.67 0.02 3.08
CA ALA A 9 0.61 -0.78 1.87
C ALA A 9 1.80 -0.43 0.96
N TYR A 10 2.71 -1.38 0.77
CA TYR A 10 4.01 -1.14 0.15
C TYR A 10 4.17 -1.97 -1.11
N SER A 11 4.50 -1.32 -2.23
CA SER A 11 4.67 -1.97 -3.54
C SER A 11 6.15 -2.07 -3.98
N GLY A 12 7.07 -1.44 -3.25
CA GLY A 12 8.48 -1.31 -3.67
C GLY A 12 8.75 -0.13 -4.61
N GLY A 13 7.70 0.50 -5.14
CA GLY A 13 7.80 1.68 -6.01
C GLY A 13 8.27 2.93 -5.27
N LEU A 14 8.70 3.95 -6.04
CA LEU A 14 9.24 5.21 -5.49
C LEU A 14 8.30 5.83 -4.46
N ASP A 15 7.03 5.98 -4.81
CA ASP A 15 6.03 6.67 -4.00
C ASP A 15 5.87 5.99 -2.63
N THR A 16 5.71 4.67 -2.59
CA THR A 16 5.62 3.93 -1.32
C THR A 16 6.95 3.90 -0.56
N SER A 17 8.10 4.03 -1.24
CA SER A 17 9.41 4.16 -0.59
C SER A 17 9.57 5.53 0.08
N VAL A 18 9.19 6.61 -0.60
CA VAL A 18 9.18 7.98 -0.05
C VAL A 18 8.19 8.09 1.11
N ALA A 19 7.03 7.45 1.01
CA ALA A 19 6.03 7.42 2.06
C ALA A 19 6.56 6.88 3.40
N ILE A 20 7.53 5.96 3.41
CA ILE A 20 8.13 5.47 4.67
C ILE A 20 8.76 6.64 5.44
N LYS A 21 9.63 7.42 4.79
CA LYS A 21 10.32 8.55 5.44
C LYS A 21 9.36 9.67 5.80
N TRP A 22 8.45 10.00 4.87
CA TRP A 22 7.45 11.03 5.10
C TRP A 22 6.58 10.72 6.33
N LEU A 23 6.13 9.46 6.50
CA LEU A 23 5.35 9.05 7.67
C LEU A 23 6.17 9.09 8.97
N GLN A 24 7.46 8.75 8.90
CA GLN A 24 8.38 8.86 10.06
C GLN A 24 8.55 10.30 10.52
N GLU A 25 8.70 11.25 9.60
CA GLU A 25 8.76 12.68 9.90
C GLU A 25 7.47 13.21 10.54
N LYS A 26 6.32 12.60 10.20
CA LYS A 26 5.03 12.87 10.87
C LYS A 26 4.92 12.24 12.27
N GLY A 27 5.91 11.47 12.70
CA GLY A 27 6.02 10.89 14.03
C GLY A 27 5.47 9.47 14.16
N TYR A 28 5.24 8.75 13.06
CA TYR A 28 4.79 7.35 13.10
C TYR A 28 5.97 6.37 13.08
N GLU A 29 5.79 5.25 13.78
CA GLU A 29 6.60 4.05 13.55
C GLU A 29 6.00 3.29 12.34
N VAL A 30 6.76 3.14 11.26
CA VAL A 30 6.24 2.58 10.00
C VAL A 30 6.50 1.08 9.91
N ILE A 31 5.44 0.31 9.75
CA ILE A 31 5.48 -1.11 9.38
C ILE A 31 4.95 -1.24 7.95
N THR A 32 5.64 -1.97 7.08
CA THR A 32 5.17 -2.18 5.70
C THR A 32 4.47 -3.51 5.52
N LEU A 33 3.49 -3.54 4.62
CA LEU A 33 2.80 -4.73 4.15
C LEU A 33 2.86 -4.80 2.62
N THR A 34 3.55 -5.80 2.11
CA THR A 34 3.53 -6.20 0.70
C THR A 34 2.60 -7.41 0.55
N ALA A 35 1.52 -7.24 -0.20
CA ALA A 35 0.57 -8.31 -0.51
C ALA A 35 0.89 -8.92 -1.88
N ASP A 36 1.40 -10.15 -1.93
CA ASP A 36 1.60 -10.90 -3.17
C ASP A 36 0.27 -11.49 -3.64
N VAL A 37 -0.31 -10.87 -4.66
CA VAL A 37 -1.52 -11.32 -5.35
C VAL A 37 -1.20 -11.80 -6.78
N GLY A 38 0.06 -12.15 -7.04
CA GLY A 38 0.54 -12.65 -8.32
C GLY A 38 1.20 -11.60 -9.21
N GLN A 39 1.56 -10.44 -8.66
CA GLN A 39 2.36 -9.46 -9.39
C GLN A 39 3.80 -9.96 -9.59
N ASN A 40 4.37 -9.68 -10.77
CA ASN A 40 5.72 -10.10 -11.11
C ASN A 40 6.76 -9.09 -10.59
N ILE A 41 6.97 -9.05 -9.27
CA ILE A 41 7.98 -8.21 -8.62
C ILE A 41 8.88 -9.04 -7.72
N ASP A 42 10.10 -8.56 -7.47
CA ASP A 42 10.99 -9.15 -6.48
C ASP A 42 10.54 -8.75 -5.07
N LEU A 43 9.83 -9.67 -4.40
CA LEU A 43 9.23 -9.45 -3.08
C LEU A 43 10.28 -9.34 -1.97
N GLU A 44 11.36 -10.11 -2.07
CA GLU A 44 12.45 -10.05 -1.08
C GLU A 44 13.22 -8.75 -1.23
N ALA A 45 13.54 -8.33 -2.46
CA ALA A 45 14.16 -7.02 -2.69
C ALA A 45 13.27 -5.87 -2.21
N ALA A 46 11.94 -5.97 -2.39
CA ALA A 46 11.00 -4.97 -1.87
C ALA A 46 11.04 -4.91 -0.34
N LYS A 47 11.03 -6.07 0.34
CA LYS A 47 11.12 -6.17 1.80
C LYS A 47 12.44 -5.60 2.33
N GLU A 48 13.57 -6.01 1.76
CA GLU A 48 14.89 -5.50 2.12
C GLU A 48 14.98 -3.99 1.90
N LYS A 49 14.44 -3.50 0.78
CA LYS A 49 14.38 -2.06 0.49
C LYS A 49 13.59 -1.31 1.55
N ALA A 50 12.42 -1.81 1.97
CA ALA A 50 11.60 -1.17 3.01
C ALA A 50 12.35 -1.06 4.35
N LEU A 51 12.99 -2.15 4.77
CA LEU A 51 13.79 -2.19 6.01
C LEU A 51 14.99 -1.24 5.92
N LYS A 52 15.69 -1.22 4.79
CA LYS A 52 16.84 -0.33 4.56
C LYS A 52 16.44 1.16 4.59
N ILE A 53 15.26 1.50 4.08
CA ILE A 53 14.74 2.88 4.15
C ILE A 53 14.39 3.24 5.60
N GLY A 54 13.98 2.26 6.42
CA GLY A 54 13.80 2.44 7.86
C GLY A 54 12.45 2.00 8.40
N ALA A 55 11.67 1.21 7.65
CA ALA A 55 10.51 0.54 8.24
C ALA A 55 10.96 -0.32 9.44
N SER A 56 10.25 -0.25 10.57
CA SER A 56 10.60 -1.03 11.77
C SER A 56 10.34 -2.53 11.58
N LYS A 57 9.39 -2.86 10.69
CA LYS A 57 9.06 -4.23 10.28
C LYS A 57 8.50 -4.24 8.86
N ALA A 58 8.74 -5.32 8.13
CA ALA A 58 8.25 -5.50 6.76
C ALA A 58 7.61 -6.88 6.59
N TYR A 59 6.30 -6.89 6.35
CA TYR A 59 5.52 -8.08 6.05
C TYR A 59 5.46 -8.31 4.55
N VAL A 60 5.64 -9.56 4.15
CA VAL A 60 5.34 -10.05 2.80
C VAL A 60 4.35 -11.20 2.97
N MET A 61 3.17 -11.07 2.37
CA MET A 61 2.09 -12.04 2.51
C MET A 61 1.83 -12.69 1.14
N ASP A 62 2.00 -14.00 1.04
CA ASP A 62 1.52 -14.75 -0.13
C ASP A 62 0.00 -14.89 -0.04
N LEU A 63 -0.70 -14.12 -0.87
CA LEU A 63 -2.16 -14.04 -0.92
C LEU A 63 -2.72 -14.56 -2.24
N LYS A 64 -1.91 -15.19 -3.11
CA LYS A 64 -2.33 -15.62 -4.45
C LYS A 64 -3.54 -16.55 -4.40
N LYS A 65 -3.48 -17.56 -3.52
CA LYS A 65 -4.57 -18.54 -3.37
C LYS A 65 -5.84 -17.86 -2.86
N GLU A 66 -5.74 -17.07 -1.79
CA GLU A 66 -6.90 -16.38 -1.22
C GLU A 66 -7.48 -15.35 -2.19
N PHE A 67 -6.64 -14.66 -2.97
CA PHE A 67 -7.09 -13.74 -4.02
C PHE A 67 -7.95 -14.46 -5.05
N VAL A 68 -7.51 -15.63 -5.53
CA VAL A 68 -8.29 -16.43 -6.46
C VAL A 68 -9.61 -16.90 -5.83
N GLU A 69 -9.55 -17.48 -4.63
CA GLU A 69 -10.70 -18.10 -3.97
C GLU A 69 -11.75 -17.08 -3.52
N SER A 70 -11.32 -15.94 -2.98
CA SER A 70 -12.20 -14.93 -2.36
C SER A 70 -12.58 -13.77 -3.28
N MET A 71 -11.83 -13.52 -4.36
CA MET A 71 -12.09 -12.37 -5.25
C MET A 71 -12.36 -12.83 -6.69
N VAL A 72 -11.46 -13.63 -7.28
CA VAL A 72 -11.56 -14.01 -8.70
C VAL A 72 -12.73 -14.96 -8.96
N TRP A 73 -12.89 -16.03 -8.19
CA TRP A 73 -14.00 -16.97 -8.36
C TRP A 73 -15.38 -16.34 -8.17
N PRO A 74 -15.62 -15.50 -7.14
CA PRO A 74 -16.88 -14.77 -7.04
C PRO A 74 -17.14 -13.84 -8.23
N ALA A 75 -16.12 -13.08 -8.68
CA ALA A 75 -16.26 -12.21 -9.84
C ALA A 75 -16.61 -12.97 -11.12
N LEU A 76 -15.96 -14.13 -11.33
CA LEU A 76 -16.25 -15.00 -12.47
C LEU A 76 -17.68 -15.57 -12.41
N LYS A 77 -18.12 -16.08 -11.25
CA LYS A 77 -19.49 -16.58 -11.06
C LYS A 77 -20.56 -15.52 -11.31
N ALA A 78 -20.26 -14.26 -11.00
CA ALA A 78 -21.13 -13.13 -11.23
C ALA A 78 -21.10 -12.61 -12.68
N ASN A 79 -20.25 -13.18 -13.56
CA ASN A 79 -19.93 -12.62 -14.88
C ASN A 79 -19.56 -11.12 -14.78
N ALA A 80 -18.77 -10.76 -13.77
CA ALA A 80 -18.51 -9.37 -13.41
C ALA A 80 -17.72 -8.67 -14.53
N LEU A 81 -18.41 -7.80 -15.27
CA LEU A 81 -17.87 -6.95 -16.30
C LEU A 81 -18.37 -5.53 -16.09
N TYR A 82 -17.46 -4.65 -15.66
CA TYR A 82 -17.73 -3.23 -15.59
C TYR A 82 -17.96 -2.69 -17.00
N GLU A 83 -19.11 -2.02 -17.18
CA GLU A 83 -19.58 -1.51 -18.47
C GLU A 83 -19.61 -2.58 -19.57
N GLY A 84 -19.82 -3.85 -19.19
CA GLY A 84 -19.87 -4.99 -20.12
C GLY A 84 -18.53 -5.34 -20.78
N LYS A 85 -17.42 -4.73 -20.37
CA LYS A 85 -16.10 -4.89 -21.02
C LYS A 85 -14.98 -5.27 -20.07
N TYR A 86 -14.92 -4.64 -18.90
CA TYR A 86 -13.74 -4.69 -18.05
C TYR A 86 -13.93 -5.65 -16.85
N PRO A 87 -13.10 -6.71 -16.71
CA PRO A 87 -13.28 -7.73 -15.68
C PRO A 87 -12.71 -7.34 -14.31
N LEU A 88 -12.69 -6.05 -13.98
CA LEU A 88 -12.36 -5.54 -12.64
C LEU A 88 -10.95 -5.90 -12.12
N ASN A 89 -9.99 -6.24 -12.99
CA ASN A 89 -8.70 -6.82 -12.58
C ASN A 89 -7.97 -6.03 -11.46
N SER A 90 -7.91 -4.70 -11.56
CA SER A 90 -7.31 -3.84 -10.54
C SER A 90 -8.20 -3.70 -9.31
N ALA A 91 -9.53 -3.65 -9.49
CA ALA A 91 -10.47 -3.44 -8.40
C ALA A 91 -10.50 -4.62 -7.43
N LEU A 92 -10.39 -5.85 -7.94
CA LEU A 92 -10.60 -7.08 -7.16
C LEU A 92 -9.59 -7.28 -6.04
N SER A 93 -8.33 -6.82 -6.19
CA SER A 93 -7.34 -7.07 -5.15
C SER A 93 -7.41 -6.09 -3.98
N ARG A 94 -8.06 -4.93 -4.15
CA ARG A 94 -8.02 -3.83 -3.17
C ARG A 94 -8.75 -4.17 -1.86
N PRO A 95 -9.93 -4.82 -1.88
CA PRO A 95 -10.57 -5.29 -0.66
C PRO A 95 -9.71 -6.29 0.11
N LEU A 96 -8.98 -7.18 -0.60
CA LEU A 96 -8.08 -8.14 0.05
C LEU A 96 -6.89 -7.45 0.71
N ILE A 97 -6.29 -6.47 0.04
CA ILE A 97 -5.20 -5.68 0.62
C ILE A 97 -5.70 -4.91 1.86
N ALA A 98 -6.87 -4.27 1.78
CA ALA A 98 -7.47 -3.57 2.91
C ALA A 98 -7.76 -4.50 4.11
N LYS A 99 -8.24 -5.73 3.84
CA LYS A 99 -8.41 -6.78 4.86
C LYS A 99 -7.10 -7.05 5.60
N TYR A 100 -6.00 -7.24 4.88
CA TYR A 100 -4.72 -7.50 5.52
C TYR A 100 -4.10 -6.27 6.21
N LEU A 101 -4.34 -5.07 5.69
CA LEU A 101 -3.95 -3.83 6.40
C LEU A 101 -4.63 -3.76 7.77
N ALA A 102 -5.95 -3.98 7.84
CA ALA A 102 -6.68 -3.96 9.11
C ALA A 102 -6.26 -5.10 10.06
N LEU A 103 -6.06 -6.32 9.54
CA LEU A 103 -5.60 -7.46 10.34
C LEU A 103 -4.21 -7.22 10.95
N ILE A 104 -3.26 -6.73 10.16
CA ILE A 104 -1.91 -6.45 10.63
C ILE A 104 -1.91 -5.22 11.56
N ALA A 105 -2.74 -4.21 11.29
CA ALA A 105 -2.88 -3.07 12.19
C ALA A 105 -3.34 -3.51 13.58
N LYS A 106 -4.35 -4.37 13.65
CA LYS A 106 -4.82 -4.95 14.91
C LYS A 106 -3.74 -5.80 15.60
N LEU A 107 -3.03 -6.64 14.84
CA LEU A 107 -1.96 -7.50 15.36
C LEU A 107 -0.81 -6.68 15.98
N GLU A 108 -0.45 -5.57 15.35
CA GLU A 108 0.68 -4.72 15.75
C GLU A 108 0.30 -3.62 16.74
N GLY A 109 -0.99 -3.44 17.03
CA GLY A 109 -1.51 -2.30 17.80
C GLY A 109 -1.29 -0.96 17.08
N ALA A 110 -1.40 -0.96 15.75
CA ALA A 110 -1.29 0.25 14.95
C ALA A 110 -2.56 1.09 15.03
N VAL A 111 -2.37 2.40 15.02
CA VAL A 111 -3.45 3.40 15.09
C VAL A 111 -3.91 3.83 13.69
N ALA A 112 -3.12 3.53 12.67
CA ALA A 112 -3.34 3.99 11.31
C ALA A 112 -2.92 2.94 10.26
N VAL A 113 -3.51 3.06 9.09
CA VAL A 113 -3.08 2.42 7.85
C VAL A 113 -2.78 3.49 6.80
N ALA A 114 -1.85 3.21 5.90
CA ALA A 114 -1.45 4.14 4.85
C ALA A 114 -1.38 3.47 3.48
N HIS A 115 -1.60 4.24 2.41
CA HIS A 115 -1.48 3.76 1.03
C HIS A 115 -0.88 4.79 0.08
N GLY A 116 -0.22 4.31 -0.99
CA GLY A 116 0.38 5.14 -2.02
C GLY A 116 -0.54 5.56 -3.18
N CYS A 117 -1.87 5.45 -3.04
CA CYS A 117 -2.78 5.84 -4.13
C CYS A 117 -2.78 7.36 -4.38
N THR A 118 -2.85 7.76 -5.65
CA THR A 118 -3.00 9.17 -6.04
C THR A 118 -4.43 9.65 -5.79
N GLY A 119 -4.60 10.99 -5.68
CA GLY A 119 -5.92 11.62 -5.52
C GLY A 119 -6.84 11.57 -6.75
N LYS A 120 -6.37 11.08 -7.90
CA LYS A 120 -7.15 11.03 -9.15
C LYS A 120 -7.69 9.64 -9.49
N GLY A 121 -7.20 8.60 -8.83
CA GLY A 121 -7.54 7.21 -9.11
C GLY A 121 -8.68 6.65 -8.26
N GLN A 122 -9.28 5.55 -8.72
CA GLN A 122 -10.34 4.85 -7.98
C GLN A 122 -9.79 3.99 -6.83
N ASP A 123 -8.49 3.67 -6.83
CA ASP A 123 -7.90 2.78 -5.83
C ASP A 123 -7.89 3.40 -4.42
N GLN A 124 -7.79 4.74 -4.30
CA GLN A 124 -7.94 5.41 -2.99
C GLN A 124 -9.31 5.10 -2.37
N VAL A 125 -10.38 5.20 -3.17
CA VAL A 125 -11.76 4.96 -2.71
C VAL A 125 -11.91 3.51 -2.28
N ARG A 126 -11.40 2.58 -3.09
CA ARG A 126 -11.49 1.14 -2.81
C ARG A 126 -10.78 0.78 -1.51
N ILE A 127 -9.56 1.27 -1.31
CA ILE A 127 -8.80 0.96 -0.09
C ILE A 127 -9.42 1.66 1.13
N GLU A 128 -9.69 2.97 1.05
CA GLU A 128 -10.23 3.74 2.18
C GLU A 128 -11.59 3.23 2.66
N VAL A 129 -12.52 3.00 1.73
CA VAL A 129 -13.86 2.49 2.06
C VAL A 129 -13.76 1.10 2.67
N CYS A 130 -12.92 0.21 2.10
CA CYS A 130 -12.75 -1.13 2.67
C CYS A 130 -12.09 -1.08 4.05
N SER A 131 -11.04 -0.28 4.22
CA SER A 131 -10.37 -0.11 5.52
C SER A 131 -11.32 0.40 6.58
N LYS A 132 -12.13 1.43 6.28
CA LYS A 132 -13.13 1.97 7.22
C LYS A 132 -14.29 1.02 7.48
N ALA A 133 -14.68 0.21 6.50
CA ALA A 133 -15.71 -0.82 6.70
C ALA A 133 -15.22 -1.97 7.61
N LEU A 134 -13.92 -2.29 7.56
CA LEU A 134 -13.31 -3.34 8.36
C LEU A 134 -12.96 -2.88 9.78
N ASP A 135 -12.48 -1.64 9.90
CA ASP A 135 -12.18 -1.00 11.18
C ASP A 135 -12.39 0.52 11.07
N PRO A 136 -13.52 1.05 11.59
CA PRO A 136 -13.84 2.47 11.47
C PRO A 136 -12.91 3.37 12.30
N GLU A 137 -12.25 2.82 13.33
CA GLU A 137 -11.38 3.55 14.24
C GLU A 137 -9.98 3.79 13.64
N LEU A 138 -9.55 2.97 12.68
CA LEU A 138 -8.25 3.16 12.02
C LEU A 138 -8.21 4.48 11.26
N GLU A 139 -7.22 5.31 11.55
CA GLU A 139 -6.88 6.46 10.69
C GLU A 139 -6.39 5.94 9.33
N VAL A 140 -6.87 6.53 8.24
CA VAL A 140 -6.40 6.17 6.88
C VAL A 140 -5.64 7.36 6.31
N ILE A 141 -4.37 7.13 6.00
CA ILE A 141 -3.43 8.17 5.55
C ILE A 141 -3.08 7.92 4.08
N ALA A 142 -3.07 8.98 3.26
CA ALA A 142 -2.78 8.88 1.83
C ALA A 142 -1.61 9.79 1.46
N PRO A 143 -0.34 9.43 1.79
CA PRO A 143 0.81 10.34 1.63
C PRO A 143 0.91 10.95 0.24
N VAL A 144 0.68 10.19 -0.83
CA VAL A 144 0.77 10.68 -2.22
C VAL A 144 -0.27 11.74 -2.56
N ARG A 145 -1.44 11.68 -1.91
CA ARG A 145 -2.50 12.69 -2.05
C ARG A 145 -2.26 13.87 -1.12
N ASP A 146 -1.72 13.60 0.06
CA ASP A 146 -1.62 14.58 1.15
C ASP A 146 -0.32 15.39 1.10
N TRP A 147 0.74 14.86 0.47
CA TRP A 147 1.93 15.63 0.16
C TRP A 147 1.73 16.48 -1.10
N HIS A 148 2.56 17.50 -1.27
CA HIS A 148 2.51 18.40 -2.43
C HIS A 148 3.75 18.26 -3.32
N PHE A 149 4.41 17.10 -3.28
CA PHE A 149 5.56 16.84 -4.13
C PHE A 149 5.14 16.75 -5.61
N SER A 150 5.85 17.49 -6.46
CA SER A 150 5.97 17.12 -7.88
C SER A 150 6.80 15.85 -8.00
N ARG A 151 6.82 15.21 -9.18
CA ARG A 151 7.67 14.04 -9.40
C ARG A 151 9.16 14.35 -9.21
N ASP A 152 9.60 15.53 -9.63
CA ASP A 152 11.00 15.96 -9.45
C ASP A 152 11.32 16.18 -7.97
N ALA A 153 10.42 16.85 -7.23
CA ALA A 153 10.58 17.06 -5.79
C ALA A 153 10.58 15.74 -5.01
N GLU A 154 9.78 14.76 -5.43
CA GLU A 154 9.78 13.41 -4.85
C GLU A 154 11.11 12.68 -5.09
N ILE A 155 11.69 12.80 -6.28
CA ILE A 155 13.01 12.24 -6.61
C ILE A 155 14.12 12.93 -5.82
N GLU A 156 14.04 14.25 -5.67
CA GLU A 156 15.00 15.02 -4.87
C GLU A 156 14.92 14.64 -3.40
N TYR A 157 13.72 14.59 -2.83
CA TYR A 157 13.46 14.10 -1.48
C TYR A 157 14.01 12.68 -1.28
N ALA A 158 13.79 11.79 -2.26
CA ALA A 158 14.32 10.43 -2.22
C ALA A 158 15.86 10.42 -2.16
N LYS A 159 16.54 11.26 -2.95
CA LYS A 159 18.01 11.39 -2.92
C LYS A 159 18.52 11.91 -1.58
N GLU A 160 17.89 12.96 -1.05
CA GLU A 160 18.25 13.56 0.25
C GLU A 160 18.15 12.55 1.40
N HIS A 161 17.18 11.63 1.33
CA HIS A 161 16.94 10.62 2.34
C HIS A 161 17.60 9.27 2.05
N GLY A 162 18.47 9.18 1.03
CA GLY A 162 19.17 7.95 0.67
C GLY A 162 18.26 6.82 0.17
N ILE A 163 17.06 7.15 -0.33
CA ILE A 163 16.09 6.21 -0.87
C ILE A 163 16.51 5.84 -2.31
N PRO A 164 16.69 4.54 -2.63
CA PRO A 164 17.03 4.13 -4.00
C PRO A 164 15.91 4.50 -4.98
N VAL A 165 16.22 5.43 -5.89
CA VAL A 165 15.35 5.80 -7.00
C VAL A 165 15.61 4.83 -8.15
N PRO A 166 14.59 4.14 -8.68
CA PRO A 166 14.76 3.29 -9.84
C PRO A 166 15.26 4.12 -11.01
N VAL A 167 16.37 3.70 -11.62
CA VAL A 167 16.93 4.32 -12.83
C VAL A 167 16.05 3.89 -14.01
N THR A 168 14.88 4.50 -14.13
CA THR A 168 14.11 4.40 -15.36
C THR A 168 14.76 5.41 -16.31
N LYS A 169 15.60 4.91 -17.23
CA LYS A 169 15.90 5.63 -18.47
C LYS A 169 14.58 5.83 -19.19
N GLU A 170 14.38 7.04 -19.72
CA GLU A 170 13.33 7.34 -20.70
C GLU A 170 13.25 6.29 -21.81
#